data_AF-A0A921RKC5-F1
#
_entry.id   AF-A0A921RKC5-F1
#
_cell.length_a   1.000
_cell.length_b   1.000
_cell.length_c   1.000
_cell.angle_alpha   90.00
_cell.angle_beta   90.00
_cell.angle_gamma   90.00
#
_symmetry.space_group_name_H-M   'P 1'
#
loop_
_entity.id
_entity.type
_entity.pdbx_description
1 polymer ?
#
loop_
_entity_poly.entity_id
_entity_poly.type
_entity_poly.pdbx_seq_one_letter_code
_entity_poly.pdbx_strand_id
1 'polypeptide(L)'
;MAPSQLPELELSPTAIFTRCKVCGGCEEKDKRFLVCSHSECFYKYYHVRCLTKEQIASDVQMGSQLWYCPSCLCRVCLCDTDDDKIILCDCCDQAYHLYCLSPPKTKVPTKYWDCDPCKKRKEKEKRILMLHRKDYDGDILKSTEIDGLDLLLNAAENSTGDKETEVATTTGK
;
A
#
# COMPACT_ATOMS: atom_id res chain seq x y z
N MET A 1 -45.65 6.54 -34.51
CA MET A 1 -45.56 5.74 -33.26
C MET A 1 -44.10 5.36 -33.10
N ALA A 2 -43.37 6.11 -32.28
CA ALA A 2 -41.96 5.83 -32.02
C ALA A 2 -41.87 4.59 -31.11
N PRO A 3 -40.98 3.63 -31.37
CA PRO A 3 -40.75 2.56 -30.42
C PRO A 3 -40.07 3.18 -29.19
N SER A 4 -40.76 3.08 -28.06
CA SER A 4 -40.23 3.35 -26.73
C SER A 4 -39.06 2.41 -26.47
N GLN A 5 -37.84 2.87 -26.72
CA GLN A 5 -36.65 2.23 -26.23
C GLN A 5 -36.64 2.39 -24.70
N LEU A 6 -36.94 1.29 -24.02
CA LEU A 6 -36.68 1.10 -22.60
C LEU A 6 -35.22 1.49 -22.30
N PRO A 7 -34.93 2.24 -21.22
CA PRO A 7 -33.55 2.48 -20.82
C PRO A 7 -32.89 1.12 -20.57
N GLU A 8 -31.83 0.86 -21.31
CA GLU A 8 -30.93 -0.26 -21.07
C GLU A 8 -30.47 -0.14 -19.62
N LEU A 9 -30.83 -1.12 -18.79
CA LEU A 9 -30.31 -1.21 -17.44
C LEU A 9 -28.81 -1.43 -17.58
N GLU A 10 -28.05 -0.34 -17.52
CA GLU A 10 -26.59 -0.31 -17.44
C GLU A 10 -26.18 -1.18 -16.25
N LEU A 11 -25.93 -2.47 -16.51
CA LEU A 11 -25.34 -3.40 -15.56
C LEU A 11 -24.06 -2.74 -15.06
N SER A 12 -23.97 -2.58 -13.73
CA SER A 12 -22.89 -1.85 -13.07
C SER A 12 -21.50 -2.25 -13.63
N PRO A 13 -20.58 -1.30 -13.87
CA PRO A 13 -19.23 -1.55 -14.43
C PRO A 13 -18.31 -2.51 -13.63
N THR A 14 -18.81 -3.08 -12.54
CA THR A 14 -18.01 -3.72 -11.49
C THR A 14 -17.65 -5.19 -11.72
N ALA A 15 -17.95 -5.74 -12.89
CA ALA A 15 -17.44 -7.04 -13.33
C ALA A 15 -16.38 -6.94 -14.46
N ILE A 16 -15.79 -5.76 -14.70
CA ILE A 16 -15.08 -5.53 -15.97
C ILE A 16 -13.62 -6.00 -16.00
N PHE A 17 -12.93 -6.33 -14.90
CA PHE A 17 -11.64 -7.02 -15.06
C PHE A 17 -11.30 -7.98 -13.93
N THR A 18 -10.86 -9.19 -14.29
CA THR A 18 -10.09 -10.16 -13.49
C THR A 18 -8.72 -9.58 -13.12
N ARG A 19 -8.71 -8.42 -12.47
CA ARG A 19 -7.53 -7.66 -12.06
C ARG A 19 -7.46 -7.61 -10.56
N CYS A 20 -6.24 -7.70 -10.06
CA CYS A 20 -5.97 -7.54 -8.64
C CYS A 20 -6.34 -6.13 -8.19
N LYS A 21 -7.11 -5.99 -7.09
CA LYS A 21 -7.39 -4.69 -6.44
C LYS A 21 -6.11 -3.92 -6.09
N VAL A 22 -5.07 -4.63 -5.67
CA VAL A 22 -3.86 -4.03 -5.09
C VAL A 22 -2.89 -3.53 -6.17
N CYS A 23 -2.61 -4.35 -7.18
CA CYS A 23 -1.62 -4.01 -8.21
C CYS A 23 -2.22 -3.68 -9.58
N GLY A 24 -3.52 -3.88 -9.79
CA GLY A 24 -4.19 -3.68 -11.07
C GLY A 24 -3.85 -4.71 -12.16
N GLY A 25 -2.95 -5.66 -11.88
CA GLY A 25 -2.52 -6.70 -12.83
C GLY A 25 -3.50 -7.86 -12.96
N CYS A 26 -3.49 -8.55 -14.09
CA CYS A 26 -4.32 -9.72 -14.39
C CYS A 26 -3.73 -11.03 -13.84
N GLU A 27 -4.49 -12.12 -13.96
CA GLU A 27 -3.98 -13.47 -13.68
C GLU A 27 -3.02 -13.91 -14.79
N GLU A 28 -1.83 -14.32 -14.38
CA GLU A 28 -0.87 -15.02 -15.25
C GLU A 28 -0.78 -16.47 -14.78
N LYS A 29 -0.26 -17.38 -15.62
CA LYS A 29 -0.14 -18.81 -15.31
C LYS A 29 0.55 -19.08 -13.95
N ASP A 30 1.44 -18.19 -13.51
CA ASP A 30 2.20 -18.31 -12.25
C ASP A 30 1.69 -17.43 -11.10
N LYS A 31 0.59 -16.69 -11.30
CA LYS A 31 0.07 -15.70 -10.34
C LYS A 31 -1.39 -15.99 -10.00
N ARG A 32 -1.61 -16.99 -9.14
CA ARG A 32 -2.95 -17.37 -8.66
C ARG A 32 -3.64 -16.21 -7.94
N PHE A 33 -4.92 -16.03 -8.25
CA PHE A 33 -5.81 -15.18 -7.47
C PHE A 33 -6.40 -15.89 -6.25
N LEU A 34 -6.66 -15.08 -5.23
CA LEU A 34 -7.61 -15.36 -4.17
C LEU A 34 -8.87 -14.53 -4.47
N VAL A 35 -10.02 -15.19 -4.43
CA VAL A 35 -11.30 -14.64 -4.91
C VAL A 35 -12.24 -14.47 -3.73
N CYS A 36 -12.73 -13.25 -3.53
CA CYS A 36 -13.67 -12.95 -2.47
C CYS A 36 -15.01 -13.64 -2.68
N SER A 37 -15.56 -14.25 -1.62
CA SER A 37 -16.86 -14.92 -1.64
C SER A 37 -18.06 -14.00 -1.37
N HIS A 38 -17.85 -12.71 -1.04
CA HIS A 38 -18.94 -11.74 -0.90
C HIS A 38 -19.58 -11.44 -2.28
N SER A 39 -20.90 -11.54 -2.37
CA SER A 39 -21.64 -11.45 -3.63
C SER A 39 -21.49 -10.08 -4.30
N GLU A 40 -21.63 -9.01 -3.53
CA GLU A 40 -21.56 -7.62 -4.00
C GLU A 40 -20.16 -7.02 -3.87
N CYS A 41 -19.11 -7.86 -3.94
CA CYS A 41 -17.74 -7.38 -3.85
C CYS A 41 -17.29 -6.72 -5.16
N PHE A 42 -17.22 -5.39 -5.16
CA PHE A 42 -16.69 -4.61 -6.28
C PHE A 42 -15.24 -4.93 -6.66
N TYR A 43 -14.44 -5.41 -5.69
CA TYR A 43 -13.04 -5.73 -5.88
C TYR A 43 -12.77 -7.19 -5.54
N LYS A 44 -13.23 -8.10 -6.41
CA LYS A 44 -13.30 -9.53 -6.10
C LYS A 44 -11.95 -10.27 -6.14
N TYR A 45 -10.98 -9.79 -6.91
CA TYR A 45 -9.73 -10.51 -7.21
C TYR A 45 -8.51 -9.90 -6.52
N TYR A 46 -7.68 -10.75 -5.93
CA TYR A 46 -6.43 -10.38 -5.27
C TYR A 46 -5.35 -11.39 -5.57
N HIS A 47 -4.15 -10.98 -6.00
CA HIS A 47 -3.05 -11.94 -6.04
C HIS A 47 -2.69 -12.36 -4.61
N VAL A 48 -2.38 -13.65 -4.41
CA VAL A 48 -1.91 -14.16 -3.11
C VAL A 48 -0.68 -13.38 -2.62
N ARG A 49 0.23 -12.99 -3.53
CA ARG A 49 1.43 -12.19 -3.21
C ARG A 49 1.14 -10.74 -2.82
N CYS A 50 -0.03 -10.21 -3.19
CA CYS A 50 -0.42 -8.83 -2.90
C CYS A 50 -1.14 -8.70 -1.55
N LEU A 51 -1.35 -9.82 -0.86
CA LEU A 51 -1.96 -9.88 0.45
C LEU A 51 -0.91 -10.25 1.50
N THR A 52 -1.07 -9.72 2.71
CA THR A 52 -0.28 -10.17 3.86
C THR A 52 -0.80 -11.52 4.35
N LYS A 53 0.02 -12.24 5.14
CA LYS A 53 -0.39 -13.52 5.74
C LYS A 53 -1.66 -13.35 6.58
N GLU A 54 -1.78 -12.23 7.30
CA GLU A 54 -2.93 -11.90 8.12
C GLU A 54 -4.19 -11.61 7.29
N GLN A 55 -4.05 -11.17 6.03
CA GLN A 55 -5.20 -10.96 5.13
C GLN A 55 -5.65 -12.27 4.46
N ILE A 56 -4.75 -13.23 4.27
CA ILE A 56 -5.06 -14.54 3.67
C ILE A 56 -5.67 -15.49 4.71
N ALA A 57 -5.06 -15.55 5.89
CA ALA A 57 -5.36 -16.54 6.92
C ALA A 57 -5.51 -15.85 8.29
N SER A 58 -6.39 -14.86 8.40
CA SER A 58 -6.71 -14.28 9.70
C SER A 58 -7.31 -15.36 10.60
N ASP A 59 -6.99 -15.38 11.89
CA ASP A 59 -7.59 -16.30 12.87
C ASP A 59 -9.12 -16.29 12.81
N VAL A 60 -9.68 -15.12 12.52
CA VAL A 60 -11.11 -14.88 12.42
C VAL A 60 -11.78 -15.59 11.22
N GLN A 61 -11.01 -15.98 10.20
CA GLN A 61 -11.47 -16.69 9.00
C GLN A 61 -11.01 -18.15 8.92
N MET A 62 -10.11 -18.62 9.81
CA MET A 62 -9.50 -19.95 9.70
C MET A 62 -10.49 -21.13 9.82
N GLY A 63 -11.71 -20.90 10.31
CA GLY A 63 -12.78 -21.91 10.35
C GLY A 63 -13.76 -21.85 9.16
N SER A 64 -13.59 -20.89 8.25
CA SER A 64 -14.48 -20.68 7.10
C SER A 64 -13.95 -21.42 5.87
N GLN A 65 -14.84 -22.09 5.14
CA GLN A 65 -14.53 -22.64 3.81
C GLN A 65 -14.46 -21.55 2.72
N LEU A 66 -14.87 -20.33 3.07
CA LEU A 66 -14.95 -19.17 2.18
C LEU A 66 -13.96 -18.10 2.64
N TRP A 67 -13.33 -17.44 1.67
CA TRP A 67 -12.43 -16.32 1.94
C TRP A 67 -13.12 -14.99 1.61
N TYR A 68 -12.98 -14.02 2.51
CA TYR A 68 -13.53 -12.68 2.35
C TYR A 68 -12.45 -11.61 2.33
N CYS A 69 -12.55 -10.73 1.33
CA CYS A 69 -11.60 -9.66 1.07
C CYS A 69 -11.39 -8.74 2.30
N PRO A 70 -10.21 -8.11 2.45
CA PRO A 70 -9.91 -7.16 3.53
C PRO A 70 -11.04 -6.17 3.84
N SER A 71 -11.66 -5.64 2.78
CA SER A 71 -12.62 -4.53 2.84
C SER A 71 -14.09 -4.94 2.94
N CYS A 72 -14.41 -6.24 2.83
CA CYS A 72 -15.79 -6.69 2.68
C CYS A 72 -16.52 -6.87 4.01
N LEU A 73 -15.80 -7.35 5.03
CA LEU A 73 -16.36 -7.64 6.35
C LEU A 73 -15.62 -6.84 7.41
N CYS A 74 -16.36 -6.35 8.40
CA CYS A 74 -15.75 -5.77 9.60
C CYS A 74 -14.86 -6.81 10.28
N ARG A 75 -13.61 -6.44 10.59
CA ARG A 75 -12.62 -7.37 11.18
C ARG A 75 -12.81 -7.65 12.67
N VAL A 76 -13.86 -7.11 13.25
CA VAL A 76 -14.23 -7.35 14.65
C VAL A 76 -15.49 -8.21 14.74
N CYS A 77 -16.59 -7.81 14.09
CA CYS A 77 -17.85 -8.53 14.16
C CYS A 77 -18.14 -9.46 12.96
N LEU A 78 -17.35 -9.38 11.89
CA LEU A 78 -17.52 -10.15 10.65
C LEU A 78 -18.82 -9.90 9.88
N CYS A 79 -19.49 -8.78 10.13
CA CYS A 79 -20.67 -8.37 9.38
C CYS A 79 -20.32 -7.33 8.30
N ASP A 80 -21.12 -7.33 7.23
CA ASP A 80 -21.15 -6.41 6.08
C ASP A 80 -22.37 -5.46 6.13
N THR A 81 -22.78 -5.08 7.34
CA THR A 81 -23.90 -4.15 7.57
C THR A 81 -23.38 -2.73 7.77
N ASP A 82 -24.25 -1.70 7.75
CA ASP A 82 -23.88 -0.33 8.13
C ASP A 82 -22.62 0.20 7.40
N ASP A 83 -22.56 0.05 6.07
CA ASP A 83 -21.42 0.47 5.24
C ASP A 83 -21.08 1.97 5.41
N ASP A 84 -22.08 2.80 5.72
CA ASP A 84 -21.92 4.23 6.03
C ASP A 84 -21.15 4.50 7.33
N LYS A 85 -21.00 3.48 8.18
CA LYS A 85 -20.28 3.52 9.46
C LYS A 85 -19.05 2.62 9.46
N ILE A 86 -18.55 2.23 8.29
CA ILE A 86 -17.29 1.50 8.13
C ILE A 86 -16.14 2.48 7.85
N ILE A 87 -14.97 2.18 8.40
CA ILE A 87 -13.69 2.79 8.06
C ILE A 87 -12.72 1.71 7.56
N LEU A 88 -11.97 2.05 6.52
CA LEU A 88 -10.87 1.24 6.02
C LEU A 88 -9.56 1.71 6.64
N CYS A 89 -8.73 0.77 7.05
CA CYS A 89 -7.38 1.07 7.50
C CYS A 89 -6.53 1.55 6.32
N ASP A 90 -5.91 2.72 6.42
CA ASP A 90 -5.06 3.27 5.33
C ASP A 90 -3.82 2.42 5.06
N CYS A 91 -3.40 1.59 6.02
CA CYS A 91 -2.21 0.74 5.89
C CYS A 91 -2.52 -0.67 5.35
N CYS A 92 -3.70 -1.24 5.59
CA CYS A 92 -3.99 -2.64 5.23
C CYS A 92 -5.36 -2.86 4.60
N ASP A 93 -6.13 -1.79 4.37
CA ASP A 93 -7.42 -1.80 3.65
C ASP A 93 -8.48 -2.72 4.28
N GLN A 94 -8.26 -3.09 5.55
CA GLN A 94 -9.19 -3.87 6.36
C GLN A 94 -10.33 -2.99 6.85
N ALA A 95 -11.56 -3.49 6.73
CA ALA A 95 -12.77 -2.81 7.17
C ALA A 95 -13.04 -2.97 8.66
N TYR A 96 -13.51 -1.89 9.29
CA TYR A 96 -13.94 -1.86 10.68
C TYR A 96 -15.15 -0.97 10.81
N HIS A 97 -16.19 -1.42 11.52
CA HIS A 97 -17.22 -0.47 11.97
C HIS A 97 -16.63 0.50 12.97
N LEU A 98 -17.01 1.77 12.88
CA LEU A 98 -16.60 2.80 13.83
C LEU A 98 -16.94 2.42 15.28
N TYR A 99 -18.09 1.78 15.50
CA TYR A 99 -18.55 1.33 16.82
C TYR A 99 -17.88 0.02 17.29
N CYS A 100 -17.28 -0.76 16.39
CA CYS A 100 -16.52 -1.95 16.75
C CYS A 100 -15.07 -1.65 17.18
N LEU A 101 -14.62 -0.40 17.01
CA LEU A 101 -13.29 0.02 17.44
C LEU A 101 -13.22 0.11 18.98
N SER A 102 -12.00 0.06 19.51
CA SER A 102 -11.74 0.30 20.94
C SER A 102 -10.73 1.45 21.10
N PRO A 103 -11.14 2.62 21.61
CA PRO A 103 -12.51 3.00 21.96
C PRO A 103 -13.42 3.17 20.71
N PRO A 104 -14.75 3.00 20.86
CA PRO A 104 -15.70 3.24 19.78
C PRO A 104 -15.62 4.67 19.24
N LYS A 105 -15.77 4.82 17.93
CA LYS A 105 -15.83 6.12 17.25
C LYS A 105 -17.25 6.41 16.78
N THR A 106 -17.61 7.68 16.80
CA THR A 106 -18.91 8.16 16.31
C THR A 106 -18.84 8.74 14.91
N LYS A 107 -17.65 9.08 14.42
CA LYS A 107 -17.40 9.66 13.10
C LYS A 107 -16.08 9.13 12.53
N VAL A 108 -16.01 9.06 11.20
CA VAL A 108 -14.77 8.79 10.48
C VAL A 108 -13.76 9.90 10.82
N PRO A 109 -12.51 9.57 11.20
CA PRO A 109 -11.46 10.56 11.42
C PRO A 109 -11.20 11.39 10.15
N THR A 110 -10.87 12.67 10.32
CA THR A 110 -10.55 13.58 9.21
C THR A 110 -9.13 13.40 8.67
N LYS A 111 -8.29 12.63 9.36
CA LYS A 111 -6.89 12.35 9.00
C LYS A 111 -6.70 10.84 8.79
N TYR A 112 -5.51 10.48 8.31
CA TYR A 112 -5.06 9.09 8.20
C TYR A 112 -5.36 8.29 9.47
N TRP A 113 -5.93 7.11 9.28
CA TRP A 113 -6.29 6.17 10.32
C TRP A 113 -5.72 4.78 10.04
N ASP A 114 -4.89 4.32 10.98
CA ASP A 114 -4.41 2.95 11.03
C ASP A 114 -5.20 2.13 12.06
N CYS A 115 -5.50 0.88 11.72
CA CYS A 115 -6.01 -0.08 12.69
C CYS A 115 -4.92 -0.49 13.70
N ASP A 116 -5.32 -0.98 14.86
CA ASP A 116 -4.39 -1.33 15.94
C ASP A 116 -3.38 -2.43 15.56
N PRO A 117 -3.73 -3.47 14.77
CA PRO A 117 -2.74 -4.39 14.22
C PRO A 117 -1.63 -3.68 13.44
N CYS A 118 -1.97 -2.69 12.60
CA CYS A 118 -0.99 -1.94 11.82
C CYS A 118 -0.13 -1.04 12.72
N LYS A 119 -0.72 -0.37 13.72
CA LYS A 119 0.05 0.42 14.70
C LYS A 119 1.07 -0.44 15.45
N LYS A 120 0.64 -1.61 15.95
CA LYS A 120 1.51 -2.56 16.65
C LYS A 120 2.64 -3.08 15.76
N ARG A 121 2.35 -3.35 14.48
CA ARG A 121 3.36 -3.77 13.50
C ARG A 121 4.41 -2.69 13.29
N LYS A 122 3.99 -1.44 13.05
CA LYS A 122 4.89 -0.28 12.87
C LYS A 122 5.76 -0.04 14.11
N GLU A 123 5.20 -0.19 15.31
CA GLU A 123 5.96 -0.03 16.55
C GLU A 123 7.02 -1.13 16.73
N LYS A 124 6.64 -2.39 16.46
CA LYS A 124 7.58 -3.52 16.50
C LYS A 124 8.73 -3.33 15.49
N GLU A 125 8.42 -2.88 14.28
CA GLU A 125 9.40 -2.60 13.24
C GLU A 125 10.38 -1.51 13.69
N LYS A 126 9.88 -0.39 14.21
CA LYS A 126 10.72 0.67 14.79
C LYS A 126 11.66 0.14 15.87
N ARG A 127 11.15 -0.69 16.79
CA ARG A 127 11.96 -1.28 17.85
C ARG A 127 13.07 -2.18 17.30
N ILE A 128 12.79 -3.01 16.30
CA ILE A 128 13.80 -3.87 15.65
C ILE A 128 14.85 -3.00 14.95
N LEU A 129 14.42 -1.98 14.20
CA LEU A 129 15.33 -1.05 13.53
C LEU A 129 16.22 -0.30 14.53
N MET A 130 15.69 0.11 15.69
CA MET A 130 16.48 0.72 16.75
C MET A 130 17.54 -0.23 17.32
N LEU A 131 17.24 -1.52 17.46
CA LEU A 131 18.19 -2.52 17.99
C LEU A 131 19.31 -2.86 16.99
N HIS A 132 19.07 -2.69 15.69
CA HIS A 132 20.02 -3.03 14.63
C HIS A 132 20.61 -1.81 13.91
N ARG A 133 20.19 -0.60 14.27
CA ARG A 133 20.85 0.62 13.81
C ARG A 133 22.22 0.66 14.48
N LYS A 134 23.27 0.43 13.69
CA LYS A 134 24.64 0.78 14.05
C LYS A 134 24.63 2.24 14.48
N ASP A 135 25.12 2.56 15.67
CA ASP A 135 25.18 3.92 16.21
C ASP A 135 25.74 4.89 15.15
N TYR A 136 24.85 5.61 14.48
CA TYR A 136 25.18 6.90 13.90
C TYR A 136 24.64 7.90 14.91
N ASP A 137 25.58 8.54 15.59
CA ASP A 137 25.33 9.53 16.64
C ASP A 137 24.31 10.57 16.18
N GLY A 138 23.48 11.01 17.12
CA GLY A 138 22.14 11.52 16.87
C GLY A 138 21.98 12.60 15.79
N ASP A 139 20.98 12.41 14.93
CA ASP A 139 19.96 13.43 14.73
C ASP A 139 18.66 12.77 14.23
N ILE A 140 17.56 13.06 14.93
CA ILE A 140 16.20 12.67 14.55
C ILE A 140 15.42 13.97 14.40
N LEU A 141 14.80 14.14 13.23
CA LEU A 141 13.73 15.10 12.93
C LEU A 141 14.12 16.60 12.85
N LYS A 142 14.76 16.97 11.73
CA LYS A 142 14.33 18.14 10.92
C LYS A 142 14.57 17.88 9.42
N SER A 143 13.87 16.92 8.82
CA SER A 143 13.85 16.79 7.35
C SER A 143 12.67 17.59 6.76
N THR A 144 12.80 18.91 6.81
CA THR A 144 12.38 19.72 5.67
C THR A 144 13.57 19.75 4.71
N GLU A 145 13.34 19.29 3.48
CA GLU A 145 14.13 19.58 2.27
C GLU A 145 15.40 18.73 1.98
N ILE A 146 15.20 17.77 1.07
CA ILE A 146 16.07 17.37 -0.05
C ILE A 146 17.46 16.78 0.26
N ASP A 147 17.53 15.46 0.49
CA ASP A 147 18.76 14.64 0.43
C ASP A 147 19.13 14.26 -1.03
N GLY A 148 19.22 15.26 -1.91
CA GLY A 148 19.52 15.07 -3.33
C GLY A 148 20.76 15.81 -3.82
N LEU A 149 21.40 16.65 -3.00
CA LEU A 149 22.42 17.60 -3.47
C LEU A 149 23.86 17.26 -3.01
N ASP A 150 24.05 16.34 -2.07
CA ASP A 150 25.38 16.05 -1.51
C ASP A 150 26.29 15.25 -2.47
N LEU A 151 25.71 14.53 -3.44
CA LEU A 151 26.47 13.81 -4.46
C LEU A 151 27.03 14.74 -5.55
N LEU A 152 26.46 15.93 -5.74
CA LEU A 152 26.86 16.87 -6.81
C LEU A 152 27.99 17.81 -6.37
N LEU A 153 28.07 18.15 -5.08
CA LEU A 153 29.15 18.99 -4.54
C LEU A 153 30.50 18.25 -4.53
N ASN A 154 30.51 16.98 -4.14
CA ASN A 154 31.71 16.14 -4.14
C ASN A 154 32.29 15.90 -5.54
N ALA A 155 31.49 16.01 -6.60
CA ALA A 155 31.95 15.88 -7.98
C ALA A 155 32.64 17.16 -8.48
N ALA A 156 32.23 18.34 -7.98
CA ALA A 156 32.80 19.63 -8.39
C ALA A 156 34.18 19.90 -7.78
N GLU A 157 34.48 19.31 -6.63
CA GLU A 157 35.76 19.54 -5.92
C GLU A 157 36.93 18.70 -6.48
N ASN A 158 36.67 17.72 -7.35
CA ASN A 158 37.69 16.87 -7.98
C ASN A 158 38.10 17.31 -9.39
N SER A 159 37.81 18.55 -9.81
CA SER A 159 38.25 19.07 -11.10
C SER A 159 38.66 20.54 -11.04
N THR A 160 39.61 20.88 -10.17
CA THR A 160 40.50 22.03 -10.42
C THR A 160 41.90 21.72 -9.88
N GLY A 161 42.89 21.68 -10.78
CA GLY A 161 44.27 21.34 -10.42
C GLY A 161 45.18 21.15 -11.63
N ASP A 162 45.17 22.12 -12.55
CA ASP A 162 46.14 22.23 -13.64
C ASP A 162 47.56 22.44 -13.09
N LYS A 163 48.56 21.77 -13.70
CA LYS A 163 49.93 22.30 -13.84
C LYS A 163 50.53 21.92 -15.20
N GLU A 164 50.70 22.93 -16.04
CA GLU A 164 51.73 23.08 -17.09
C GLU A 164 53.13 22.82 -16.47
N THR A 165 54.19 22.34 -17.12
CA THR A 165 54.88 22.67 -18.38
C THR A 165 55.67 21.39 -18.83
N GLU A 166 56.28 21.19 -20.00
CA GLU A 166 57.20 22.03 -20.79
C GLU A 166 57.60 21.30 -22.11
N VAL A 167 58.27 22.05 -22.99
CA VAL A 167 58.48 21.90 -24.43
C VAL A 167 59.62 20.94 -24.84
N ALA A 168 59.48 20.25 -25.99
CA ALA A 168 60.60 19.97 -26.92
C ALA A 168 60.15 19.49 -28.34
N THR A 169 60.10 20.43 -29.28
CA THR A 169 60.79 20.49 -30.60
C THR A 169 60.87 19.26 -31.55
N THR A 170 60.55 19.53 -32.84
CA THR A 170 61.14 19.00 -34.12
C THR A 170 60.91 17.52 -34.51
N THR A 171 60.73 17.06 -35.77
CA THR A 171 60.70 17.56 -37.16
C THR A 171 59.92 16.52 -37.97
N GLY A 172 59.29 16.93 -39.08
CA GLY A 172 58.57 16.03 -39.99
C GLY A 172 59.44 15.10 -40.83
N LYS A 173 58.79 14.06 -41.36
CA LYS A 173 58.75 13.74 -42.80
C LYS A 173 57.58 12.77 -43.05
#